data_AF-A0A4Q8LR40-F1
#
_entry.id   AF-A0A4Q8LR40-F1
#
_cell.length_a   1.000
_cell.length_b   1.000
_cell.length_c   1.000
_cell.angle_alpha   90.00
_cell.angle_beta   90.00
_cell.angle_gamma   90.00
#
_symmetry.space_group_name_H-M   'P 1'
#
loop_
_entity.id
_entity.type
_entity.pdbx_description
1 polymer ?
#
loop_
_entity_poly.entity_id
_entity_poly.type
_entity_poly.pdbx_seq_one_letter_code
_entity_poly.pdbx_strand_id
1 'polypeptide(L)'
;MHCTPASPLRPAFALLLALFTLPACARVPVYGVKAVKTYPHDTQAFTEGLFYLDGVLYESTGELGESVVRKVELATGKVLQEAALPPQYFGEGIVARDGKLLQLTWRSGVGAIRDLATLDIVGSFRYPGEGWALTRDETHLYMSDGTPVIRVLDPDTLQQTGSITVTVEGKPLQRVNELEWIKGQLWANVWMTDRIARIDPATGAVVGWVDLKDLFDYRKLPDPNDDVPNGIAYDAQGDRIFVTGKRWPKLFEIKLTGPR
;
A
#
# COMPACT_ATOMS: atom_id res chain seq x y z
N MET A 1 76.64 51.44 -23.80
CA MET A 1 76.22 50.14 -23.21
C MET A 1 74.82 50.33 -22.66
N HIS A 2 73.79 49.89 -23.39
CA HIS A 2 72.40 49.96 -22.96
C HIS A 2 71.80 48.56 -23.07
N CYS A 3 71.49 47.95 -21.92
CA CYS A 3 70.64 46.77 -21.85
C CYS A 3 69.47 47.10 -20.92
N THR A 4 68.28 47.07 -21.51
CA THR A 4 66.95 47.17 -20.89
C THR A 4 66.63 45.89 -20.10
N PRO A 5 65.91 45.98 -18.97
CA PRO A 5 65.44 44.80 -18.23
C PRO A 5 64.10 44.30 -18.81
N ALA A 6 63.99 42.98 -18.95
CA ALA A 6 62.79 42.28 -19.40
C ALA A 6 61.75 42.14 -18.27
N SER A 7 60.47 42.29 -18.62
CA SER A 7 59.31 42.12 -17.73
C SER A 7 59.02 40.63 -17.41
N PRO A 8 58.54 40.30 -16.21
CA PRO A 8 58.13 38.93 -15.87
C PRO A 8 56.69 38.63 -16.36
N LEU A 9 56.50 37.48 -17.01
CA LEU A 9 55.19 36.91 -17.34
C LEU A 9 54.44 36.49 -16.07
N ARG A 10 53.16 36.89 -15.95
CA ARG A 10 52.22 36.34 -14.97
C ARG A 10 51.57 35.06 -15.50
N PRO A 11 51.46 33.97 -14.72
CA PRO A 11 50.67 32.81 -15.12
C PRO A 11 49.18 33.10 -14.95
N ALA A 12 48.39 32.84 -16.01
CA ALA A 12 46.94 32.91 -15.97
C ALA A 12 46.36 31.64 -15.35
N PHE A 13 45.63 31.78 -14.24
CA PHE A 13 44.83 30.72 -13.64
C PHE A 13 43.55 30.53 -14.46
N ALA A 14 43.42 29.43 -15.18
CA ALA A 14 42.17 29.04 -15.84
C ALA A 14 41.25 28.38 -14.81
N LEU A 15 40.15 29.05 -14.47
CA LEU A 15 39.10 28.52 -13.60
C LEU A 15 38.23 27.55 -14.42
N LEU A 16 38.39 26.23 -14.23
CA LEU A 16 37.48 25.23 -14.78
C LEU A 16 36.15 25.31 -14.01
N LEU A 17 35.09 25.85 -14.63
CA LEU A 17 33.73 25.66 -14.15
C LEU A 17 33.30 24.21 -14.44
N ALA A 18 33.23 23.38 -13.41
CA ALA A 18 32.54 22.10 -13.49
C ALA A 18 31.02 22.37 -13.58
N LEU A 19 30.46 22.18 -14.78
CA LEU A 19 29.02 22.13 -15.00
C LEU A 19 28.47 20.86 -14.32
N PHE A 20 27.98 21.00 -13.10
CA PHE A 20 27.17 19.96 -12.47
C PHE A 20 25.83 19.88 -13.22
N THR A 21 25.70 18.90 -14.12
CA THR A 21 24.40 18.51 -14.66
C THR A 21 23.61 17.89 -13.51
N LEU A 22 22.64 18.63 -12.97
CA LEU A 22 21.65 18.04 -12.07
C LEU A 22 20.98 16.87 -12.81
N PRO A 23 20.90 15.66 -12.22
CA PRO A 23 20.19 14.56 -12.85
C PRO A 23 18.75 15.02 -13.09
N ALA A 24 18.31 14.94 -14.35
CA ALA A 24 16.91 15.15 -14.67
C ALA A 24 16.08 14.18 -13.82
N CYS A 25 15.12 14.71 -13.07
CA CYS A 25 14.21 13.87 -12.28
C CYS A 25 13.41 13.02 -13.29
N ALA A 26 13.80 11.75 -13.44
CA ALA A 26 13.14 10.84 -14.36
C ALA A 26 11.70 10.65 -13.87
N ARG A 27 10.74 10.93 -14.74
CA ARG A 27 9.32 10.81 -14.42
C ARG A 27 9.00 9.37 -14.04
N VAL A 28 8.22 9.18 -12.97
CA VAL A 28 7.82 7.84 -12.53
C VAL A 28 6.94 7.17 -13.60
N PRO A 29 7.27 5.95 -14.07
CA PRO A 29 6.52 5.27 -15.12
C PRO A 29 5.10 4.92 -14.66
N VAL A 30 4.12 5.01 -15.58
CA VAL A 30 2.71 4.70 -15.31
C VAL A 30 2.30 3.46 -16.07
N TYR A 31 1.96 2.40 -15.36
CA TYR A 31 1.54 1.12 -15.91
C TYR A 31 0.01 1.08 -16.05
N GLY A 32 -0.47 0.70 -17.23
CA GLY A 32 -1.87 0.31 -17.39
C GLY A 32 -2.14 -1.08 -16.82
N VAL A 33 -3.41 -1.41 -16.63
CA VAL A 33 -3.85 -2.75 -16.21
C VAL A 33 -4.78 -3.38 -17.24
N LYS A 34 -4.83 -4.71 -17.24
CA LYS A 34 -5.85 -5.52 -17.91
C LYS A 34 -6.42 -6.52 -16.93
N ALA A 35 -7.75 -6.63 -16.87
CA ALA A 35 -8.41 -7.72 -16.16
C ALA A 35 -8.13 -9.05 -16.86
N VAL A 36 -7.53 -9.99 -16.13
CA VAL A 36 -7.38 -11.39 -16.53
C VAL A 36 -8.66 -12.15 -16.20
N LYS A 37 -9.20 -11.91 -15.01
CA LYS A 37 -10.44 -12.51 -14.53
C LYS A 37 -11.17 -11.56 -13.61
N THR A 38 -12.49 -11.70 -13.57
CA THR A 38 -13.38 -10.92 -12.70
C THR A 38 -14.14 -11.89 -11.81
N TYR A 39 -14.22 -11.57 -10.53
CA TYR A 39 -14.90 -12.33 -9.51
C TYR A 39 -16.02 -11.47 -8.89
N PRO A 40 -17.11 -12.07 -8.39
CA PRO A 40 -18.10 -11.35 -7.62
C PRO A 40 -17.46 -10.76 -6.34
N HIS A 41 -17.85 -9.55 -5.98
CA HIS A 41 -17.52 -8.95 -4.70
C HIS A 41 -18.79 -8.37 -4.07
N ASP A 42 -18.85 -8.42 -2.74
CA ASP A 42 -20.01 -7.99 -1.98
C ASP A 42 -20.14 -6.46 -1.97
N THR A 43 -21.26 -5.95 -2.50
CA THR A 43 -21.53 -4.52 -2.60
C THR A 43 -21.85 -3.84 -1.26
N GLN A 44 -22.00 -4.61 -0.17
CA GLN A 44 -22.13 -4.04 1.18
C GLN A 44 -20.78 -3.86 1.87
N ALA A 45 -19.72 -4.42 1.31
CA ALA A 45 -18.43 -4.47 1.96
C ALA A 45 -17.61 -3.20 1.75
N PHE A 46 -17.43 -2.44 2.82
CA PHE A 46 -16.50 -1.32 2.83
C PHE A 46 -15.08 -1.83 3.08
N THR A 47 -14.43 -2.33 2.03
CA THR A 47 -13.11 -2.98 2.10
C THR A 47 -12.03 -2.05 2.66
N GLU A 48 -11.40 -2.44 3.78
CA GLU A 48 -10.30 -1.71 4.43
C GLU A 48 -9.01 -2.53 4.59
N GLY A 49 -9.06 -3.82 4.33
CA GLY A 49 -7.87 -4.64 4.25
C GLY A 49 -8.17 -5.92 3.48
N LEU A 50 -7.24 -6.36 2.64
CA LEU A 50 -7.42 -7.54 1.81
C LEU A 50 -6.09 -8.29 1.74
N PHE A 51 -6.11 -9.61 1.89
CA PHE A 51 -4.96 -10.42 1.50
C PHE A 51 -5.40 -11.79 0.98
N TYR A 52 -4.53 -12.43 0.22
CA TYR A 52 -4.73 -13.78 -0.28
C TYR A 52 -3.92 -14.79 0.55
N LEU A 53 -4.55 -15.92 0.91
CA LEU A 53 -3.87 -17.01 1.59
C LEU A 53 -4.51 -18.35 1.22
N ASP A 54 -3.71 -19.29 0.72
CA ASP A 54 -4.09 -20.70 0.50
C ASP A 54 -5.44 -20.92 -0.21
N GLY A 55 -5.68 -20.19 -1.31
CA GLY A 55 -6.89 -20.38 -2.12
C GLY A 55 -8.05 -19.45 -1.77
N VAL A 56 -7.99 -18.74 -0.64
CA VAL A 56 -9.06 -17.86 -0.17
C VAL A 56 -8.58 -16.43 -0.01
N LEU A 57 -9.53 -15.51 0.04
CA LEU A 57 -9.29 -14.14 0.44
C LEU A 57 -9.64 -13.98 1.92
N TYR A 58 -8.89 -13.15 2.62
CA TYR A 58 -9.26 -12.60 3.90
C TYR A 58 -9.48 -11.11 3.71
N GLU A 59 -10.56 -10.59 4.28
CA GLU A 59 -10.96 -9.20 4.12
C GLU A 59 -11.43 -8.60 5.43
N SER A 60 -11.04 -7.35 5.67
CA SER A 60 -11.56 -6.51 6.75
C SER A 60 -12.52 -5.49 6.14
N THR A 61 -13.68 -5.32 6.76
CA THR A 61 -14.63 -4.28 6.40
C THR A 61 -14.71 -3.22 7.49
N GLY A 62 -14.87 -1.97 7.08
CA GLY A 62 -14.96 -0.82 7.97
C GLY A 62 -16.35 -0.19 7.96
N GLU A 63 -17.08 -0.32 9.06
CA GLU A 63 -18.26 0.51 9.38
C GLU A 63 -18.47 0.47 10.90
N LEU A 64 -18.84 1.60 11.52
CA LEU A 64 -19.06 1.62 12.97
C LEU A 64 -20.24 0.72 13.35
N GLY A 65 -20.00 -0.21 14.28
CA GLY A 65 -20.99 -1.21 14.68
C GLY A 65 -21.12 -2.43 13.75
N GLU A 66 -20.53 -2.37 12.55
CA GLU A 66 -20.71 -3.40 11.50
C GLU A 66 -19.38 -3.96 10.96
N SER A 67 -18.24 -3.49 11.48
CA SER A 67 -16.91 -3.93 11.04
C SER A 67 -16.70 -5.42 11.32
N VAL A 68 -16.29 -6.18 10.30
CA VAL A 68 -15.99 -7.62 10.40
C VAL A 68 -14.64 -7.97 9.78
N VAL A 69 -14.09 -9.12 10.17
CA VAL A 69 -13.11 -9.86 9.36
C VAL A 69 -13.82 -11.06 8.74
N ARG A 70 -13.58 -11.32 7.46
CA ARG A 70 -14.20 -12.41 6.72
C ARG A 70 -13.20 -13.22 5.91
N LYS A 71 -13.42 -14.53 5.86
CA LYS A 71 -12.76 -15.47 4.95
C LYS A 71 -13.70 -15.70 3.77
N VAL A 72 -13.22 -15.46 2.56
CA VAL A 72 -14.05 -15.41 1.34
C VAL A 72 -13.52 -16.38 0.30
N GLU A 73 -14.43 -17.17 -0.29
CA GLU A 73 -14.13 -18.00 -1.44
C GLU A 73 -13.92 -17.12 -2.69
N LEU A 74 -12.68 -17.11 -3.21
CA LEU A 74 -12.31 -16.26 -4.36
C LEU A 74 -13.25 -16.43 -5.56
N ALA A 75 -13.62 -17.66 -5.90
CA ALA A 75 -14.36 -17.96 -7.13
C ALA A 75 -15.78 -17.37 -7.14
N THR A 76 -16.43 -17.30 -5.98
CA THR A 76 -17.87 -16.98 -5.87
C THR A 76 -18.12 -15.69 -5.10
N GLY A 77 -17.15 -15.19 -4.33
CA GLY A 77 -17.35 -14.11 -3.37
C GLY A 77 -18.12 -14.54 -2.11
N LYS A 78 -18.38 -15.85 -1.93
CA LYS A 78 -19.12 -16.36 -0.78
C LYS A 78 -18.28 -16.23 0.50
N VAL A 79 -18.87 -15.62 1.53
CA VAL A 79 -18.31 -15.62 2.87
C VAL A 79 -18.36 -17.05 3.44
N LEU A 80 -17.19 -17.59 3.77
CA LEU A 80 -17.01 -18.92 4.36
C LEU A 80 -17.04 -18.87 5.89
N GLN A 81 -16.58 -17.75 6.45
CA GLN A 81 -16.48 -17.50 7.89
C GLN A 81 -16.35 -16.00 8.10
N GLU A 82 -16.95 -15.49 9.18
CA GLU A 82 -16.83 -14.09 9.57
C GLU A 82 -16.80 -13.95 11.09
N ALA A 83 -16.18 -12.87 11.57
CA ALA A 83 -16.20 -12.50 12.97
C ALA A 83 -16.27 -10.98 13.12
N ALA A 84 -17.19 -10.52 13.96
CA ALA A 84 -17.35 -9.11 14.25
C ALA A 84 -16.17 -8.53 15.04
N LEU A 85 -15.94 -7.25 14.85
CA LEU A 85 -15.16 -6.42 15.75
C LEU A 85 -16.11 -5.80 16.81
N PRO A 86 -15.66 -5.51 18.04
CA PRO A 86 -16.50 -4.81 19.00
C PRO A 86 -17.04 -3.48 18.42
N PRO A 87 -18.33 -3.16 18.66
CA PRO A 87 -19.06 -2.16 17.88
C PRO A 87 -18.53 -0.73 18.00
N GLN A 88 -17.73 -0.44 19.03
CA GLN A 88 -17.08 0.85 19.20
C GLN A 88 -15.89 1.08 18.25
N TYR A 89 -15.46 0.06 17.51
CA TYR A 89 -14.31 0.13 16.63
C TYR A 89 -14.71 0.10 15.16
N PHE A 90 -14.00 0.89 14.36
CA PHE A 90 -14.02 0.84 12.90
C PHE A 90 -12.82 0.00 12.44
N GLY A 91 -13.07 -1.12 11.76
CA GLY A 91 -12.05 -2.06 11.29
C GLY A 91 -11.28 -1.53 10.09
N GLU A 92 -9.98 -1.79 10.06
CA GLU A 92 -9.05 -1.32 9.02
C GLU A 92 -8.19 -2.48 8.51
N GLY A 93 -6.99 -2.21 8.01
CA GLY A 93 -6.03 -3.17 7.48
C GLY A 93 -5.82 -4.43 8.31
N ILE A 94 -5.61 -5.55 7.61
CA ILE A 94 -5.37 -6.88 8.18
C ILE A 94 -4.17 -7.56 7.54
N VAL A 95 -3.48 -8.41 8.30
CA VAL A 95 -2.41 -9.29 7.79
C VAL A 95 -2.36 -10.60 8.55
N ALA A 96 -2.08 -11.71 7.86
CA ALA A 96 -1.84 -13.01 8.48
C ALA A 96 -0.36 -13.22 8.81
N ARG A 97 -0.06 -13.74 10.00
CA ARG A 97 1.27 -14.18 10.40
C ARG A 97 1.20 -15.24 11.50
N ASP A 98 1.98 -16.32 11.37
CA ASP A 98 2.18 -17.34 12.41
C ASP A 98 0.87 -17.90 13.02
N GLY A 99 -0.12 -18.18 12.16
CA GLY A 99 -1.43 -18.68 12.58
C GLY A 99 -2.34 -17.63 13.25
N LYS A 100 -1.95 -16.36 13.20
CA LYS A 100 -2.74 -15.20 13.65
C LYS A 100 -3.12 -14.29 12.50
N LEU A 101 -4.18 -13.53 12.71
CA LEU A 101 -4.58 -12.41 11.88
C LEU A 101 -4.55 -11.15 12.75
N LEU A 102 -3.72 -10.19 12.37
CA LEU A 102 -3.68 -8.88 13.00
C LEU A 102 -4.67 -7.97 12.29
N GLN A 103 -5.47 -7.23 13.05
CA GLN A 103 -6.47 -6.29 12.51
C GLN A 103 -6.27 -4.93 13.17
N LEU A 104 -6.10 -3.90 12.35
CA LEU A 104 -6.09 -2.50 12.80
C LEU A 104 -7.51 -1.98 13.01
N THR A 105 -7.58 -0.89 13.73
CA THR A 105 -8.74 -0.02 13.81
C THR A 105 -8.36 1.42 13.48
N TRP A 106 -9.31 2.20 12.98
CA TRP A 106 -9.01 3.51 12.42
C TRP A 106 -8.37 4.49 13.40
N ARG A 107 -9.13 4.96 14.40
CA ARG A 107 -8.71 6.07 15.28
C ARG A 107 -8.43 5.67 16.73
N SER A 108 -8.65 4.41 17.08
CA SER A 108 -8.66 4.02 18.50
C SER A 108 -7.26 3.77 19.06
N GLY A 109 -6.24 3.61 18.21
CA GLY A 109 -4.88 3.23 18.62
C GLY A 109 -4.81 1.81 19.22
N VAL A 110 -5.79 0.96 18.89
CA VAL A 110 -5.88 -0.44 19.33
C VAL A 110 -6.02 -1.34 18.12
N GLY A 111 -5.23 -2.42 18.08
CA GLY A 111 -5.39 -3.51 17.12
C GLY A 111 -5.84 -4.78 17.82
N ALA A 112 -6.55 -5.64 17.08
CA ALA A 112 -6.94 -6.97 17.54
C ALA A 112 -5.98 -8.03 17.00
N ILE A 113 -5.66 -9.01 17.84
CA ILE A 113 -4.96 -10.23 17.44
C ILE A 113 -6.01 -11.33 17.42
N ARG A 114 -6.22 -11.93 16.24
CA ARG A 114 -7.18 -13.00 16.04
C ARG A 114 -6.49 -14.32 15.79
N ASP A 115 -7.10 -15.42 16.23
CA ASP A 115 -6.72 -16.73 15.71
C ASP A 115 -7.12 -16.85 14.24
N LEU A 116 -6.21 -17.26 13.35
CA LEU A 116 -6.49 -17.26 11.92
C LEU A 116 -7.49 -18.35 11.51
N ALA A 117 -7.57 -19.44 12.26
CA ALA A 117 -8.48 -20.55 11.97
C ALA A 117 -9.90 -20.25 12.44
N THR A 118 -10.06 -19.63 13.62
CA THR A 118 -11.40 -19.35 14.18
C THR A 118 -11.88 -17.91 13.97
N LEU A 119 -10.98 -16.98 13.66
CA LEU A 119 -11.19 -15.52 13.65
C LEU A 119 -11.53 -14.90 15.01
N ASP A 120 -11.48 -15.68 16.09
CA ASP A 120 -11.73 -15.20 17.44
C ASP A 120 -10.61 -14.25 17.88
N ILE A 121 -10.98 -13.20 18.60
CA ILE A 121 -10.00 -12.29 19.22
C ILE A 121 -9.32 -13.04 20.38
N VAL A 122 -8.02 -13.24 20.26
CA VAL A 122 -7.16 -13.89 21.27
C VAL A 122 -6.26 -12.89 22.00
N GLY A 123 -6.22 -11.64 21.55
CA GLY A 123 -5.45 -10.58 22.19
C GLY A 123 -5.64 -9.23 21.52
N SER A 124 -4.89 -8.25 22.00
CA SER A 124 -4.86 -6.91 21.43
C SER A 124 -3.47 -6.29 21.56
N PHE A 125 -3.22 -5.28 20.74
CA PHE A 125 -2.01 -4.48 20.79
C PHE A 125 -2.36 -3.00 20.67
N ARG A 126 -1.41 -2.12 21.01
CA ARG A 126 -1.59 -0.67 20.95
C ARG A 126 -0.57 -0.05 20.00
N TYR A 127 -0.99 1.00 19.33
CA TYR A 127 -0.14 1.84 18.48
C TYR A 127 -0.58 3.30 18.59
N PRO A 128 0.34 4.26 18.39
CA PRO A 128 -0.02 5.67 18.34
C PRO A 128 -0.71 6.03 17.02
N GLY A 129 -1.55 7.06 17.05
CA GLY A 129 -2.17 7.63 15.85
C GLY A 129 -3.24 6.74 15.23
N GLU A 130 -3.52 6.99 13.94
CA GLU A 130 -4.46 6.18 13.17
C GLU A 130 -3.80 4.88 12.67
N GLY A 131 -4.60 3.93 12.19
CA GLY A 131 -4.13 2.76 11.45
C GLY A 131 -5.02 2.49 10.26
N TRP A 132 -4.44 2.40 9.06
CA TRP A 132 -5.19 2.26 7.81
C TRP A 132 -4.93 0.89 7.17
N ALA A 133 -3.66 0.50 6.96
CA ALA A 133 -3.34 -0.78 6.34
C ALA A 133 -2.28 -1.58 7.09
N LEU A 134 -2.26 -2.91 6.86
CA LEU A 134 -1.17 -3.79 7.23
C LEU A 134 -0.79 -4.67 6.03
N THR A 135 0.51 -4.84 5.82
CA THR A 135 1.06 -5.95 5.03
C THR A 135 2.36 -6.42 5.67
N ARG A 136 3.04 -7.40 5.08
CA ARG A 136 4.31 -7.91 5.58
C ARG A 136 5.22 -8.45 4.51
N ASP A 137 6.51 -8.42 4.79
CA ASP A 137 7.46 -9.31 4.13
C ASP A 137 7.72 -10.55 5.03
N GLU A 138 8.87 -11.20 4.85
CA GLU A 138 9.27 -12.35 5.68
C GLU A 138 9.63 -11.93 7.12
N THR A 139 10.14 -10.72 7.29
CA THR A 139 10.83 -10.22 8.50
C THR A 139 10.10 -9.09 9.22
N HIS A 140 9.30 -8.27 8.53
CA HIS A 140 8.69 -7.06 9.07
C HIS A 140 7.20 -6.99 8.75
N LEU A 141 6.46 -6.26 9.60
CA LEU A 141 5.14 -5.75 9.27
C LEU A 141 5.24 -4.29 8.84
N TYR A 142 4.39 -3.89 7.91
CA TYR A 142 4.31 -2.53 7.39
C TYR A 142 2.92 -1.97 7.65
N MET A 143 2.86 -0.75 8.21
CA MET A 143 1.61 -0.11 8.60
C MET A 143 1.51 1.30 8.01
N SER A 144 0.43 1.59 7.30
CA SER A 144 0.08 2.95 6.86
C SER A 144 -0.97 3.59 7.78
N ASP A 145 -1.09 4.91 7.68
CA ASP A 145 -2.05 5.71 8.46
C ASP A 145 -2.56 6.94 7.68
N GLY A 146 -2.53 6.88 6.35
CA GLY A 146 -2.92 7.99 5.49
C GLY A 146 -1.89 9.12 5.37
N THR A 147 -0.84 9.13 6.19
CA THR A 147 0.29 10.05 6.04
C THR A 147 1.29 9.52 4.98
N PRO A 148 2.36 10.27 4.66
CA PRO A 148 3.44 9.75 3.83
C PRO A 148 4.36 8.74 4.53
N VAL A 149 4.10 8.39 5.78
CA VAL A 149 4.99 7.54 6.57
C VAL A 149 4.40 6.15 6.68
N ILE A 150 5.11 5.15 6.17
CA ILE A 150 4.85 3.74 6.48
C ILE A 150 5.70 3.37 7.70
N ARG A 151 5.07 2.86 8.75
CA ARG A 151 5.75 2.34 9.93
C ARG A 151 6.22 0.92 9.68
N VAL A 152 7.44 0.63 10.12
CA VAL A 152 7.98 -0.73 10.15
C VAL A 152 7.84 -1.24 11.57
N LEU A 153 7.12 -2.35 11.75
CA LEU A 153 6.87 -2.96 13.05
C LEU A 153 7.61 -4.29 13.16
N ASP A 154 8.14 -4.54 14.35
CA ASP A 154 8.62 -5.85 14.75
C ASP A 154 7.43 -6.82 14.84
N PRO A 155 7.49 -7.99 14.19
CA PRO A 155 6.33 -8.88 14.08
C PRO A 155 5.94 -9.56 15.40
N ASP A 156 6.88 -9.70 16.34
CA ASP A 156 6.66 -10.44 17.58
C ASP A 156 6.13 -9.51 18.69
N THR A 157 6.71 -8.31 18.77
CA THR A 157 6.36 -7.30 19.79
C THR A 157 5.32 -6.30 19.30
N LEU A 158 5.10 -6.22 17.97
CA LEU A 158 4.24 -5.24 17.30
C LEU A 158 4.65 -3.78 17.56
N GLN A 159 5.86 -3.56 18.06
CA GLN A 159 6.41 -2.25 18.29
C GLN A 159 7.05 -1.70 17.02
N GLN A 160 6.95 -0.39 16.83
CA GLN A 160 7.61 0.28 15.72
C GLN A 160 9.12 0.25 15.90
N THR A 161 9.83 -0.30 14.91
CA THR A 161 11.30 -0.37 14.85
C THR A 161 11.90 0.60 13.84
N GLY A 162 11.08 1.11 12.92
CA GLY A 162 11.53 2.06 11.91
C GLY A 162 10.37 2.73 11.17
N SER A 163 10.72 3.47 10.13
CA SER A 163 9.75 4.07 9.23
C SER A 163 10.34 4.29 7.84
N ILE A 164 9.46 4.36 6.85
CA ILE A 164 9.74 4.65 5.45
C ILE A 164 8.90 5.88 5.08
N THR A 165 9.57 6.97 4.67
CA THR A 165 8.87 8.15 4.13
C THR A 165 8.66 7.96 2.64
N VAL A 166 7.41 7.78 2.23
CA VAL A 166 7.01 7.60 0.84
C VAL A 166 7.13 8.91 0.08
N THR A 167 7.87 8.89 -1.02
CA THR A 167 8.06 10.07 -1.88
C THR A 167 7.82 9.75 -3.35
N VAL A 168 7.18 10.67 -4.07
CA VAL A 168 7.10 10.66 -5.53
C VAL A 168 7.87 11.86 -6.05
N GLU A 169 8.88 11.62 -6.89
CA GLU A 169 9.71 12.68 -7.49
C GLU A 169 10.26 13.67 -6.44
N GLY A 170 10.70 13.12 -5.29
CA GLY A 170 11.27 13.88 -4.17
C GLY A 170 10.26 14.58 -3.25
N LYS A 171 8.95 14.44 -3.49
CA LYS A 171 7.90 15.04 -2.65
C LYS A 171 7.15 13.98 -1.85
N PRO A 172 6.82 14.23 -0.57
CA PRO A 172 6.03 13.28 0.22
C PRO A 172 4.69 12.94 -0.45
N LEU A 173 4.38 11.64 -0.55
CA LEU A 173 3.10 11.16 -1.07
C LEU A 173 2.10 11.02 0.09
N GLN A 174 1.05 11.82 0.10
CA GLN A 174 -0.02 11.73 1.09
C GLN A 174 -1.04 10.63 0.74
N ARG A 175 -1.89 10.26 1.70
CA ARG A 175 -3.03 9.35 1.52
C ARG A 175 -2.63 7.93 1.12
N VAL A 176 -1.50 7.46 1.64
CA VAL A 176 -1.09 6.06 1.55
C VAL A 176 -2.08 5.24 2.36
N ASN A 177 -2.89 4.43 1.69
CA ASN A 177 -3.96 3.64 2.29
C ASN A 177 -3.59 2.16 2.31
N GLU A 178 -4.42 1.29 1.75
CA GLU A 178 -4.21 -0.16 1.70
C GLU A 178 -2.83 -0.53 1.13
N LEU A 179 -2.20 -1.57 1.71
CA LEU A 179 -0.85 -2.02 1.39
C LEU A 179 -0.83 -3.50 1.04
N GLU A 180 0.02 -3.87 0.08
CA GLU A 180 0.36 -5.27 -0.19
C GLU A 180 1.85 -5.43 -0.55
N TRP A 181 2.47 -6.52 -0.12
CA TRP A 181 3.85 -6.85 -0.44
C TRP A 181 3.92 -7.70 -1.70
N ILE A 182 4.44 -7.13 -2.78
CA ILE A 182 4.48 -7.78 -4.09
C ILE A 182 5.91 -7.77 -4.64
N LYS A 183 6.53 -8.95 -4.67
CA LYS A 183 7.85 -9.19 -5.29
C LYS A 183 8.94 -8.20 -4.83
N GLY A 184 9.04 -7.99 -3.52
CA GLY A 184 10.06 -7.11 -2.95
C GLY A 184 9.68 -5.63 -2.92
N GLN A 185 8.43 -5.28 -3.23
CA GLN A 185 7.93 -3.91 -3.25
C GLN A 185 6.70 -3.77 -2.39
N LEU A 186 6.53 -2.59 -1.78
CA LEU A 186 5.27 -2.20 -1.18
C LEU A 186 4.38 -1.61 -2.27
N TRP A 187 3.19 -2.17 -2.44
CA TRP A 187 2.15 -1.61 -3.28
C TRP A 187 1.15 -0.93 -2.38
N ALA A 188 0.74 0.29 -2.72
CA ALA A 188 -0.16 1.08 -1.88
C ALA A 188 -1.29 1.72 -2.68
N ASN A 189 -2.54 1.51 -2.29
CA ASN A 189 -3.63 2.37 -2.76
C ASN A 189 -3.36 3.81 -2.31
N VAL A 190 -3.65 4.78 -3.18
CA VAL A 190 -3.64 6.21 -2.82
C VAL A 190 -5.08 6.70 -2.74
N TRP A 191 -5.55 6.97 -1.52
CA TRP A 191 -6.96 7.26 -1.26
C TRP A 191 -7.46 8.48 -2.05
N MET A 192 -8.68 8.36 -2.57
CA MET A 192 -9.33 9.28 -3.53
C MET A 192 -8.65 9.38 -4.91
N THR A 193 -7.97 8.32 -5.36
CA THR A 193 -7.41 8.24 -6.72
C THR A 193 -7.64 6.85 -7.33
N ASP A 194 -7.56 6.74 -8.67
CA ASP A 194 -7.52 5.44 -9.37
C ASP A 194 -6.11 4.82 -9.40
N ARG A 195 -5.23 5.11 -8.44
CA ARG A 195 -3.82 4.71 -8.52
C ARG A 195 -3.36 3.85 -7.36
N ILE A 196 -2.49 2.90 -7.70
CA ILE A 196 -1.64 2.19 -6.76
C ILE A 196 -0.18 2.65 -6.98
N ALA A 197 0.49 3.04 -5.91
CA ALA A 197 1.92 3.34 -5.91
C ALA A 197 2.72 2.04 -5.73
N ARG A 198 3.75 1.83 -6.55
CA ARG A 198 4.78 0.83 -6.32
C ARG A 198 5.96 1.52 -5.64
N ILE A 199 6.25 1.14 -4.41
CA ILE A 199 7.19 1.80 -3.53
C ILE A 199 8.38 0.86 -3.31
N ASP A 200 9.58 1.40 -3.51
CA ASP A 200 10.82 0.74 -3.09
C ASP A 200 10.94 0.85 -1.56
N PRO A 201 10.89 -0.28 -0.82
CA PRO A 201 10.94 -0.25 0.64
C PRO A 201 12.29 0.24 1.19
N ALA A 202 13.38 0.14 0.41
CA ALA A 202 14.69 0.58 0.86
C ALA A 202 14.84 2.11 0.86
N THR A 203 14.14 2.79 -0.05
CA THR A 203 14.29 4.24 -0.26
C THR A 203 13.03 5.04 0.03
N GLY A 204 11.87 4.39 0.06
CA GLY A 204 10.55 5.05 0.09
C GLY A 204 10.16 5.71 -1.24
N ALA A 205 10.97 5.59 -2.28
CA ALA A 205 10.66 6.19 -3.58
C ALA A 205 9.54 5.41 -4.28
N VAL A 206 8.56 6.12 -4.82
CA VAL A 206 7.61 5.56 -5.77
C VAL A 206 8.35 5.31 -7.08
N VAL A 207 8.49 4.03 -7.44
CA VAL A 207 9.20 3.57 -8.65
C VAL A 207 8.25 3.23 -9.81
N GLY A 208 6.94 3.26 -9.56
CA GLY A 208 5.94 3.10 -10.60
C GLY A 208 4.53 3.42 -10.11
N TRP A 209 3.68 3.85 -11.02
CA TRP A 209 2.24 3.97 -10.81
C TRP A 209 1.51 2.84 -11.51
N VAL A 210 0.48 2.29 -10.90
CA VAL A 210 -0.48 1.40 -11.55
C VAL A 210 -1.78 2.17 -11.68
N ASP A 211 -2.25 2.37 -12.91
CA ASP A 211 -3.45 3.14 -13.23
C ASP A 211 -4.64 2.20 -13.42
N LEU A 212 -5.61 2.30 -12.51
CA LEU A 212 -6.83 1.51 -12.47
C LEU A 212 -8.01 2.20 -13.17
N LYS A 213 -7.83 3.41 -13.71
CA LYS A 213 -8.93 4.22 -14.26
C LYS A 213 -9.75 3.49 -15.33
N ASP A 214 -9.08 2.70 -16.16
CA ASP A 214 -9.72 1.94 -17.24
C ASP A 214 -10.29 0.58 -16.78
N LEU A 215 -10.05 0.17 -15.52
CA LEU A 215 -10.47 -1.12 -14.99
C LEU A 215 -11.94 -1.11 -14.56
N PHE A 216 -12.33 -0.09 -13.78
CA PHE A 216 -13.68 0.05 -13.25
C PHE A 216 -13.99 1.52 -12.93
N ASP A 217 -15.10 2.02 -13.46
CA ASP A 217 -15.54 3.39 -13.25
C ASP A 217 -16.39 3.50 -11.97
N TYR A 218 -15.71 3.58 -10.82
CA TYR A 218 -16.35 3.66 -9.50
C TYR A 218 -17.18 4.94 -9.31
N ARG A 219 -17.03 5.94 -10.18
CA ARG A 219 -17.81 7.19 -10.17
C ARG A 219 -19.31 6.95 -10.42
N LYS A 220 -19.68 5.75 -10.83
CA LYS A 220 -21.07 5.29 -11.03
C LYS A 220 -21.63 4.54 -9.83
N LEU A 221 -20.84 4.32 -8.78
CA LEU A 221 -21.32 3.73 -7.52
C LEU A 221 -22.16 4.75 -6.73
N PRO A 222 -22.97 4.28 -5.76
CA PRO A 222 -23.86 5.14 -4.98
C PRO A 222 -23.14 6.29 -4.26
N ASP A 223 -21.96 6.04 -3.67
CA ASP A 223 -21.15 7.07 -3.04
C ASP A 223 -19.71 7.09 -3.58
N PRO A 224 -19.44 7.79 -4.69
CA PRO A 224 -18.11 7.80 -5.30
C PRO A 224 -17.06 8.58 -4.50
N ASN A 225 -17.41 9.23 -3.38
CA ASN A 225 -16.42 9.84 -2.48
C ASN A 225 -15.78 8.80 -1.56
N ASP A 226 -16.54 7.78 -1.17
CA ASP A 226 -16.13 6.75 -0.22
C ASP A 226 -15.97 5.36 -0.87
N ASP A 227 -16.71 5.04 -1.94
CA ASP A 227 -16.69 3.77 -2.67
C ASP A 227 -15.51 3.67 -3.68
N VAL A 228 -14.32 4.08 -3.22
CA VAL A 228 -13.10 4.23 -4.03
C VAL A 228 -12.28 2.94 -4.12
N PRO A 229 -11.28 2.84 -5.04
CA PRO A 229 -10.35 1.70 -5.05
C PRO A 229 -9.62 1.57 -3.71
N ASN A 230 -9.68 0.38 -3.13
CA ASN A 230 -9.04 0.02 -1.87
C ASN A 230 -9.06 -1.52 -1.72
N GLY A 231 -7.90 -2.13 -1.42
CA GLY A 231 -7.76 -3.58 -1.32
C GLY A 231 -6.92 -4.13 -2.46
N ILE A 232 -5.75 -4.66 -2.11
CA ILE A 232 -4.79 -5.30 -3.00
C ILE A 232 -4.42 -6.63 -2.35
N ALA A 233 -4.55 -7.73 -3.08
CA ALA A 233 -4.10 -9.02 -2.59
C ALA A 233 -3.14 -9.69 -3.58
N TYR A 234 -2.16 -10.41 -3.06
CA TYR A 234 -1.17 -11.10 -3.89
C TYR A 234 -1.06 -12.60 -3.59
N ASP A 235 -1.26 -13.41 -4.63
CA ASP A 235 -0.93 -14.83 -4.63
C ASP A 235 0.49 -15.02 -5.19
N ALA A 236 1.45 -15.23 -4.30
CA ALA A 236 2.85 -15.44 -4.67
C ALA A 236 3.10 -16.76 -5.44
N GLN A 237 2.29 -17.80 -5.20
CA GLN A 237 2.46 -19.10 -5.86
C GLN A 237 1.98 -19.06 -7.30
N GLY A 238 0.82 -18.43 -7.54
CA GLY A 238 0.23 -18.26 -8.86
C GLY A 238 0.70 -17.03 -9.63
N ASP A 239 1.44 -16.13 -8.99
CA ASP A 239 1.78 -14.79 -9.50
C ASP A 239 0.52 -14.02 -9.96
N ARG A 240 -0.47 -13.93 -9.06
CA ARG A 240 -1.75 -13.27 -9.33
C ARG A 240 -1.94 -12.08 -8.41
N ILE A 241 -2.31 -10.94 -8.99
CA ILE A 241 -2.61 -9.71 -8.26
C ILE A 241 -4.11 -9.49 -8.34
N PHE A 242 -4.74 -9.29 -7.21
CA PHE A 242 -6.15 -8.99 -7.08
C PHE A 242 -6.34 -7.55 -6.59
N VAL A 243 -7.30 -6.86 -7.17
CA VAL A 243 -7.68 -5.51 -6.73
C VAL A 243 -9.20 -5.38 -6.67
N THR A 244 -9.69 -4.60 -5.72
CA THR A 244 -11.11 -4.26 -5.59
C THR A 244 -11.26 -2.83 -5.04
N GLY A 245 -12.42 -2.51 -4.49
CA GLY A 245 -12.69 -1.26 -3.81
C GLY A 245 -13.86 -1.36 -2.85
N LYS A 246 -14.01 -0.29 -2.08
CA LYS A 246 -15.09 -0.15 -1.11
C LYS A 246 -16.44 -0.23 -1.82
N ARG A 247 -17.24 -1.22 -1.46
CA ARG A 247 -18.56 -1.54 -2.03
C ARG A 247 -18.56 -1.84 -3.53
N TRP A 248 -17.40 -2.21 -4.10
CA TRP A 248 -17.35 -2.58 -5.51
C TRP A 248 -18.09 -3.90 -5.74
N PRO A 249 -18.83 -4.05 -6.85
CA PRO A 249 -19.52 -5.31 -7.17
C PRO A 249 -18.56 -6.41 -7.67
N LYS A 250 -17.27 -6.08 -7.83
CA LYS A 250 -16.29 -6.90 -8.51
C LYS A 250 -14.92 -6.84 -7.83
N LEU A 251 -14.25 -7.98 -7.82
CA LEU A 251 -12.82 -8.11 -7.60
C LEU A 251 -12.16 -8.53 -8.92
N PHE A 252 -11.02 -7.94 -9.23
CA PHE A 252 -10.32 -8.13 -10.49
C PHE A 252 -8.97 -8.78 -10.26
N GLU A 253 -8.72 -9.91 -10.91
CA GLU A 253 -7.35 -10.37 -11.14
C GLU A 253 -6.76 -9.59 -12.31
N ILE A 254 -5.61 -8.94 -12.10
CA ILE A 254 -5.03 -8.00 -13.06
C ILE A 254 -3.63 -8.43 -13.53
N LYS A 255 -3.28 -7.99 -14.74
CA LYS A 255 -1.89 -7.94 -15.22
C LYS A 255 -1.55 -6.52 -15.65
N LEU A 256 -0.31 -6.10 -15.39
CA LEU A 256 0.21 -4.84 -15.90
C LEU A 256 0.48 -4.96 -17.41
N THR A 257 0.10 -3.95 -18.19
CA THR A 257 0.28 -3.94 -19.66
C THR A 257 1.55 -3.21 -20.13
N GLY A 258 2.40 -2.78 -19.19
CA GLY A 258 3.61 -1.99 -19.46
C GLY A 258 3.39 -0.49 -19.25
N PRO A 259 4.48 0.31 -19.22
CA PRO A 259 4.39 1.74 -19.02
C PRO A 259 3.78 2.44 -20.24
N ARG A 260 2.92 3.43 -20.00
CA ARG A 260 2.32 4.34 -20.99
C ARG A 260 3.03 5.69 -21.01
#